data_AF-A0A497NYS7-F1
#
_entry.id   AF-A0A497NYS7-F1
#
_cell.length_a   1.000
_cell.length_b   1.000
_cell.length_c   1.000
_cell.angle_alpha   90.00
_cell.angle_beta   90.00
_cell.angle_gamma   90.00
#
_symmetry.space_group_name_H-M   'P 1'
#
loop_
_entity.id
_entity.type
_entity.pdbx_description
1 polymer ?
#
loop_
_entity_poly.entity_id
_entity_poly.type
_entity_poly.pdbx_seq_one_letter_code
_entity_poly.pdbx_strand_id
1 'polypeptide(L)'
;MNEVHSLFEPNSVILIGSSKIKEKVGMTSPRLFESIIHNMTKFFEGKTYVLDVDGKKKYKTLEELPETPDLAVIILPPKLSLQQSQLCAKIGIKALVAITGGYKKSQRQQLRRLREEYGIRILGPNTIMGVINTANGLNTTFERDVMPKKGNISIISQSGGVGACLLDWACFYGIGVSKFAFMGAKIDINDVDLLRYFSEDPETEVIGLYMEGIENGREFIETARKVVKKKPILVLKGGITKEAARRAVSHTASMAGSDVVFDAAFRKAGVIRVGDIEELFNAAIALAKQPPLRGDNIAIVSNVGGPAILAADAVVRNGLKLAMLSEKVKKEIEQRYPGVEVINPIDLIADARTERYSTVLDLVLSDPNVDGVMVINMLKSCFFEPKDAVAIAETAKKHPDKPVMDVAAGGEDFMLVYEMLRNTNIPVYNLPE
;
A
#
# COMPACT_ATOMS: atom_id res chain seq x y z
N MET A 1 -19.99 -10.39 -6.77
CA MET A 1 -18.51 -10.46 -6.99
C MET A 1 -18.12 -9.52 -8.12
N ASN A 2 -18.84 -9.53 -9.25
CA ASN A 2 -18.63 -8.59 -10.35
C ASN A 2 -18.82 -7.11 -9.97
N GLU A 3 -19.55 -6.77 -8.90
CA GLU A 3 -19.85 -5.36 -8.61
C GLU A 3 -18.71 -4.59 -7.93
N VAL A 4 -17.75 -5.27 -7.27
CA VAL A 4 -16.53 -4.59 -6.77
C VAL A 4 -15.61 -4.21 -7.93
N HIS A 5 -15.67 -4.92 -9.07
CA HIS A 5 -14.97 -4.47 -10.28
C HIS A 5 -15.44 -3.09 -10.73
N SER A 6 -16.75 -2.79 -10.66
CA SER A 6 -17.27 -1.46 -11.00
C SER A 6 -16.74 -0.34 -10.10
N LEU A 7 -16.16 -0.67 -8.93
CA LEU A 7 -15.51 0.31 -8.06
C LEU A 7 -14.13 0.74 -8.59
N PHE A 8 -13.34 -0.17 -9.18
CA PHE A 8 -11.96 0.10 -9.60
C PHE A 8 -11.76 0.12 -11.12
N GLU A 9 -12.61 -0.57 -11.87
CA GLU A 9 -12.56 -0.76 -13.33
C GLU A 9 -13.87 -0.29 -14.01
N PRO A 10 -14.43 0.90 -13.71
CA PRO A 10 -15.59 1.41 -14.44
C PRO A 10 -15.18 1.86 -15.84
N ASN A 11 -16.08 1.73 -16.83
CA ASN A 11 -15.89 2.36 -18.14
C ASN A 11 -16.40 3.82 -18.14
N SER A 12 -17.37 4.10 -17.28
CA SER A 12 -17.98 5.43 -17.13
C SER A 12 -18.30 5.75 -15.67
N VAL A 13 -18.04 7.00 -15.29
CA VAL A 13 -18.20 7.51 -13.92
C VAL A 13 -19.03 8.78 -13.93
N ILE A 14 -20.01 8.88 -13.02
CA ILE A 14 -20.73 10.14 -12.74
C ILE A 14 -20.27 10.75 -11.42
N LEU A 15 -19.86 12.01 -11.49
CA LEU A 15 -19.50 12.81 -10.33
C LEU A 15 -20.70 13.67 -9.93
N ILE A 16 -21.21 13.46 -8.72
CA ILE A 16 -22.41 14.12 -8.21
C ILE A 16 -22.02 15.02 -7.04
N GLY A 17 -22.16 16.33 -7.22
CA GLY A 17 -21.77 17.33 -6.23
C GLY A 17 -22.54 18.64 -6.41
N SER A 18 -22.06 19.69 -5.75
CA SER A 18 -22.63 21.03 -5.86
C SER A 18 -21.52 22.08 -5.86
N SER A 19 -21.49 22.93 -6.89
CA SER A 19 -20.54 24.06 -6.98
C SER A 19 -20.92 25.26 -6.12
N LYS A 20 -22.13 25.28 -5.55
CA LYS A 20 -22.67 26.41 -4.77
C LYS A 20 -22.98 26.08 -3.32
N ILE A 21 -22.71 24.85 -2.89
CA ILE A 21 -23.10 24.44 -1.55
C ILE A 21 -22.35 25.22 -0.48
N LYS A 22 -23.08 25.68 0.53
CA LYS A 22 -22.47 26.32 1.69
C LYS A 22 -21.66 25.29 2.45
N GLU A 23 -20.36 25.53 2.57
CA GLU A 23 -19.45 24.64 3.27
C GLU A 23 -19.92 24.41 4.71
N LYS A 24 -19.89 23.15 5.12
CA LYS A 24 -20.01 22.74 6.52
C LYS A 24 -18.80 21.91 6.87
N VAL A 25 -18.18 22.23 8.01
CA VAL A 25 -17.01 21.54 8.53
C VAL A 25 -17.24 20.03 8.51
N GLY A 26 -16.36 19.29 7.84
CA GLY A 26 -16.36 17.82 7.79
C GLY A 26 -17.44 17.18 6.91
N MET A 27 -18.09 17.92 5.99
CA MET A 27 -19.17 17.35 5.16
C MET A 27 -18.92 17.48 3.66
N THR A 28 -18.95 18.69 3.11
CA THR A 28 -18.84 18.93 1.67
C THR A 28 -18.31 20.34 1.43
N SER A 29 -17.58 20.50 0.33
CA SER A 29 -17.07 21.79 -0.13
C SER A 29 -17.08 21.81 -1.66
N PRO A 30 -17.47 22.94 -2.29
CA PRO A 30 -17.31 23.12 -3.73
C PRO A 30 -15.87 22.89 -4.21
N ARG A 31 -14.86 23.23 -3.39
CA ARG A 31 -13.45 23.02 -3.73
C ARG A 31 -13.08 21.55 -3.83
N LEU A 32 -13.62 20.71 -2.95
CA LEU A 32 -13.39 19.27 -2.99
C LEU A 32 -14.05 18.68 -4.24
N PHE A 33 -15.27 19.09 -4.57
CA PHE A 33 -15.95 18.64 -5.78
C PHE A 33 -15.19 19.02 -7.05
N GLU A 34 -14.74 20.27 -7.18
CA GLU A 34 -13.92 20.70 -8.32
C GLU A 34 -12.57 19.98 -8.38
N SER A 35 -12.02 19.55 -7.24
CA SER A 35 -10.76 18.79 -7.21
C SER A 35 -10.94 17.34 -7.67
N ILE A 36 -12.05 16.69 -7.31
CA ILE A 36 -12.40 15.37 -7.86
C ILE A 36 -12.63 15.46 -9.37
N ILE A 37 -13.36 16.49 -9.84
CA ILE A 37 -13.55 16.73 -11.28
C ILE A 37 -12.20 16.89 -11.98
N HIS A 38 -11.28 17.69 -11.41
CA HIS A 38 -9.94 17.90 -11.95
C HIS A 38 -9.17 16.58 -12.08
N ASN A 39 -9.08 15.79 -11.01
CA ASN A 39 -8.36 14.52 -11.03
C ASN A 39 -8.96 13.52 -12.02
N MET A 40 -10.28 13.36 -12.03
CA MET A 40 -10.97 12.47 -12.95
C MET A 40 -10.85 12.92 -14.41
N THR A 41 -10.85 14.22 -14.69
CA THR A 41 -10.65 14.73 -16.07
C THR A 41 -9.20 14.57 -16.52
N LYS A 42 -8.24 14.69 -15.60
CA LYS A 42 -6.81 14.63 -15.90
C LYS A 42 -6.30 13.21 -16.08
N PHE A 43 -6.73 12.28 -15.22
CA PHE A 43 -6.10 10.96 -15.11
C PHE A 43 -6.96 9.82 -15.67
N PHE A 44 -8.28 9.85 -15.48
CA PHE A 44 -9.12 8.70 -15.79
C PHE A 44 -9.33 8.57 -17.30
N GLU A 45 -9.04 7.39 -17.83
CA GLU A 45 -9.12 7.11 -19.27
C GLU A 45 -10.56 6.85 -19.74
N GLY A 46 -11.48 6.57 -18.82
CA GLY A 46 -12.90 6.33 -19.13
C GLY A 46 -13.74 7.60 -19.24
N LYS A 47 -15.05 7.42 -19.45
CA LYS A 47 -15.99 8.55 -19.60
C LYS A 47 -16.31 9.17 -18.24
N THR A 48 -16.09 10.47 -18.11
CA THR A 48 -16.49 11.22 -16.90
C THR A 48 -17.69 12.12 -17.18
N TYR A 49 -18.75 11.92 -16.40
CA TYR A 49 -19.93 12.79 -16.36
C TYR A 49 -19.91 13.62 -15.09
N VAL A 50 -20.47 14.84 -15.14
CA VAL A 50 -20.55 15.74 -13.98
C VAL A 50 -21.97 16.26 -13.82
N LEU A 51 -22.60 15.92 -12.70
CA LEU A 51 -23.90 16.43 -12.28
C LEU A 51 -23.72 17.40 -11.10
N ASP A 52 -24.17 18.63 -11.32
CA ASP A 52 -24.12 19.70 -10.33
C ASP A 52 -25.54 20.08 -9.91
N VAL A 53 -25.94 19.66 -8.71
CA VAL A 53 -27.35 19.74 -8.26
C VAL A 53 -27.86 21.18 -8.08
N ASP A 54 -26.98 22.16 -7.89
CA ASP A 54 -27.34 23.57 -7.67
C ASP A 54 -26.73 24.54 -8.70
N GLY A 55 -25.88 24.04 -9.61
CA GLY A 55 -24.99 24.87 -10.42
C GLY A 55 -25.28 24.91 -11.92
N LYS A 56 -24.23 25.25 -12.69
CA LYS A 56 -24.29 25.52 -14.14
C LYS A 56 -23.55 24.47 -14.99
N LYS A 57 -23.16 23.32 -14.42
CA LYS A 57 -22.50 22.26 -15.19
C LYS A 57 -23.51 21.59 -16.15
N LYS A 58 -22.98 20.75 -17.06
CA LYS A 58 -23.70 20.21 -18.22
C LYS A 58 -24.96 19.43 -17.86
N TYR A 59 -24.93 18.63 -16.79
CA TYR A 59 -26.05 17.80 -16.35
C TYR A 59 -26.60 18.28 -15.00
N LYS A 60 -27.92 18.38 -14.90
CA LYS A 60 -28.64 18.75 -13.67
C LYS A 60 -29.40 17.58 -13.06
N THR A 61 -29.79 16.63 -13.92
CA THR A 61 -30.56 15.45 -13.53
C THR A 61 -29.92 14.21 -14.13
N LEU A 62 -30.20 13.03 -13.56
CA LEU A 62 -29.60 11.78 -14.03
C LEU A 62 -30.24 11.30 -15.34
N GLU A 63 -31.47 11.73 -15.61
CA GLU A 63 -32.24 11.45 -16.83
C GLU A 63 -31.65 12.13 -18.07
N GLU A 64 -30.85 13.18 -17.88
CA GLU A 64 -30.14 13.87 -18.98
C GLU A 64 -28.89 13.10 -19.45
N LEU A 65 -28.48 12.05 -18.73
CA LEU A 65 -27.27 11.28 -19.07
C LEU A 65 -27.49 10.46 -20.35
N PRO A 66 -26.50 10.42 -21.26
CA PRO A 66 -26.62 9.69 -22.52
C PRO A 66 -26.54 8.17 -22.34
N GLU A 67 -26.03 7.70 -21.20
CA GLU A 67 -25.92 6.29 -20.83
C GLU A 67 -25.95 6.15 -19.31
N THR A 68 -26.26 4.96 -18.79
CA THR A 68 -26.12 4.64 -17.36
C THR A 68 -24.64 4.42 -17.01
N PRO A 69 -24.06 5.23 -16.11
CA PRO A 69 -22.68 5.06 -15.67
C PRO A 69 -22.46 3.79 -14.85
N ASP A 70 -21.26 3.21 -14.89
CA ASP A 70 -20.89 2.05 -14.06
C ASP A 70 -20.75 2.43 -12.57
N LEU A 71 -20.21 3.62 -12.29
CA LEU A 71 -19.87 4.11 -10.96
C LEU A 71 -20.41 5.54 -10.71
N ALA A 72 -20.97 5.76 -9.52
CA ALA A 72 -21.30 7.10 -9.03
C ALA A 72 -20.38 7.53 -7.88
N VAL A 73 -19.78 8.71 -7.96
CA VAL A 73 -19.02 9.34 -6.87
C VAL A 73 -19.83 10.51 -6.33
N ILE A 74 -20.24 10.42 -5.07
CA ILE A 74 -21.13 11.41 -4.45
C ILE A 74 -20.41 12.22 -3.37
N ILE A 75 -20.40 13.54 -3.54
CA ILE A 75 -19.88 14.53 -2.58
C ILE A 75 -20.93 15.58 -2.22
N LEU A 76 -21.97 15.13 -1.52
CA LEU A 76 -23.10 15.94 -1.08
C LEU A 76 -23.39 15.72 0.42
N PRO A 77 -24.10 16.63 1.10
CA PRO A 77 -24.56 16.40 2.47
C PRO A 77 -25.49 15.18 2.53
N PRO A 78 -25.56 14.47 3.67
CA PRO A 78 -26.27 13.20 3.80
C PRO A 78 -27.70 13.18 3.24
N LYS A 79 -28.47 14.26 3.41
CA LYS A 79 -29.85 14.33 2.89
C LYS A 79 -29.89 14.28 1.36
N LEU A 80 -29.06 15.08 0.68
CA LEU A 80 -29.00 15.12 -0.77
C LEU A 80 -28.33 13.86 -1.33
N SER A 81 -27.27 13.39 -0.68
CA SER A 81 -26.60 12.14 -1.07
C SER A 81 -27.54 10.95 -1.05
N LEU A 82 -28.43 10.83 -0.05
CA LEU A 82 -29.43 9.77 -0.01
C LEU A 82 -30.39 9.83 -1.20
N GLN A 83 -30.88 11.03 -1.53
CA GLN A 83 -31.77 11.24 -2.67
C GLN A 83 -31.09 10.83 -3.98
N GLN A 84 -29.86 11.30 -4.20
CA GLN A 84 -29.09 10.97 -5.39
C GLN A 84 -28.72 9.49 -5.44
N SER A 85 -28.35 8.88 -4.30
CA SER A 85 -28.05 7.44 -4.23
C SER A 85 -29.26 6.59 -4.65
N GLN A 86 -30.48 6.97 -4.25
CA GLN A 86 -31.70 6.28 -4.64
C GLN A 86 -31.97 6.41 -6.14
N LEU A 87 -31.72 7.58 -6.73
CA LEU A 87 -31.86 7.77 -8.18
C LEU A 87 -30.81 6.97 -8.95
N CYS A 88 -29.54 6.99 -8.52
CA CYS A 88 -28.47 6.17 -9.08
C CYS A 88 -28.83 4.68 -9.08
N ALA A 89 -29.39 4.18 -7.97
CA ALA A 89 -29.82 2.80 -7.85
C ALA A 89 -30.95 2.46 -8.84
N LYS A 90 -31.94 3.37 -9.01
CA LYS A 90 -33.07 3.17 -9.93
C LYS A 90 -32.68 3.12 -11.40
N ILE A 91 -31.69 3.91 -11.82
CA ILE A 91 -31.22 3.92 -13.21
C ILE A 91 -30.23 2.78 -13.52
N GLY A 92 -29.86 1.98 -12.52
CA GLY A 92 -29.02 0.79 -12.67
C GLY A 92 -27.52 1.01 -12.50
N ILE A 93 -27.08 2.06 -11.80
CA ILE A 93 -25.65 2.21 -11.44
C ILE A 93 -25.25 1.08 -10.50
N LYS A 94 -24.12 0.42 -10.78
CA LYS A 94 -23.66 -0.80 -10.10
C LYS A 94 -22.98 -0.52 -8.77
N ALA A 95 -22.19 0.57 -8.70
CA ALA A 95 -21.41 0.91 -7.52
C ALA A 95 -21.48 2.42 -7.19
N LEU A 96 -21.31 2.73 -5.91
CA LEU A 96 -21.34 4.09 -5.38
C LEU A 96 -20.18 4.32 -4.40
N VAL A 97 -19.46 5.42 -4.59
CA VAL A 97 -18.47 5.95 -3.65
C VAL A 97 -19.06 7.15 -2.92
N ALA A 98 -19.34 6.98 -1.63
CA ALA A 98 -19.90 8.04 -0.79
C ALA A 98 -18.78 8.76 -0.02
N ILE A 99 -18.29 9.87 -0.58
CA ILE A 99 -17.16 10.63 -0.02
C ILE A 99 -17.50 11.25 1.34
N THR A 100 -18.65 11.91 1.42
CA THR A 100 -19.04 12.74 2.56
C THR A 100 -19.27 11.94 3.85
N GLY A 101 -18.88 12.52 4.99
CA GLY A 101 -19.21 12.02 6.33
C GLY A 101 -20.51 12.57 6.91
N GLY A 102 -20.69 12.41 8.23
CA GLY A 102 -21.82 13.03 8.96
C GLY A 102 -23.16 12.30 8.88
N TYR A 103 -23.20 11.06 8.39
CA TYR A 103 -24.42 10.26 8.31
C TYR A 103 -24.86 9.74 9.68
N LYS A 104 -26.13 9.98 10.02
CA LYS A 104 -26.81 9.36 11.18
C LYS A 104 -27.02 7.86 10.97
N LYS A 105 -27.23 7.11 12.06
CA LYS A 105 -27.50 5.66 12.00
C LYS A 105 -28.67 5.30 11.08
N SER A 106 -29.78 6.03 11.16
CA SER A 106 -30.95 5.84 10.27
C SER A 106 -30.63 6.06 8.80
N GLN A 107 -29.80 7.05 8.49
CA GLN A 107 -29.37 7.36 7.11
C GLN A 107 -28.43 6.28 6.56
N ARG A 108 -27.52 5.75 7.38
CA ARG A 108 -26.67 4.61 6.98
C ARG A 108 -27.52 3.37 6.68
N GLN A 109 -28.58 3.12 7.46
CA GLN A 109 -29.50 2.03 7.20
C GLN A 109 -30.30 2.23 5.91
N GLN A 110 -30.70 3.46 5.59
CA GLN A 110 -31.33 3.78 4.29
C GLN A 110 -30.40 3.47 3.11
N LEU A 111 -29.12 3.86 3.20
CA LEU A 111 -28.13 3.49 2.17
C LEU A 111 -27.99 1.97 2.04
N ARG A 112 -27.93 1.22 3.16
CA ARG A 112 -27.85 -0.25 3.14
C ARG A 112 -29.05 -0.90 2.45
N ARG A 113 -30.27 -0.35 2.63
CA ARG A 113 -31.48 -0.87 1.95
C ARG A 113 -31.41 -0.74 0.43
N LEU A 114 -30.68 0.23 -0.11
CA LEU A 114 -30.52 0.37 -1.57
C LEU A 114 -29.81 -0.85 -2.16
N ARG A 115 -28.84 -1.44 -1.44
CA ARG A 115 -28.21 -2.70 -1.84
C ARG A 115 -29.23 -3.83 -1.89
N GLU A 116 -30.07 -3.94 -0.87
CA GLU A 116 -31.08 -5.01 -0.78
C GLU A 116 -32.16 -4.89 -1.87
N GLU A 117 -32.55 -3.66 -2.22
CA GLU A 117 -33.64 -3.37 -3.16
C GLU A 117 -33.18 -3.36 -4.63
N TYR A 118 -32.00 -2.83 -4.92
CA TYR A 118 -31.51 -2.59 -6.29
C TYR A 118 -30.19 -3.30 -6.63
N GLY A 119 -29.53 -3.94 -5.67
CA GLY A 119 -28.23 -4.59 -5.88
C GLY A 119 -27.03 -3.64 -5.99
N ILE A 120 -27.21 -2.32 -5.85
CA ILE A 120 -26.12 -1.34 -5.87
C ILE A 120 -25.15 -1.57 -4.70
N ARG A 121 -23.85 -1.56 -4.97
CA ARG A 121 -22.81 -1.66 -3.94
C ARG A 121 -22.31 -0.29 -3.50
N ILE A 122 -21.97 -0.14 -2.23
CA ILE A 122 -21.60 1.15 -1.64
C ILE A 122 -20.27 1.05 -0.88
N LEU A 123 -19.28 1.82 -1.33
CA LEU A 123 -18.07 2.13 -0.57
C LEU A 123 -18.32 3.37 0.30
N GLY A 124 -17.98 3.27 1.59
CA GLY A 124 -18.20 4.36 2.55
C GLY A 124 -19.42 4.14 3.45
N PRO A 125 -20.19 5.21 3.75
CA PRO A 125 -19.85 6.62 3.50
C PRO A 125 -18.62 7.06 4.28
N ASN A 126 -18.26 8.34 4.22
CA ASN A 126 -17.09 8.90 4.89
C ASN A 126 -15.78 8.27 4.43
N THR A 127 -15.64 8.00 3.12
CA THR A 127 -14.39 7.48 2.57
C THR A 127 -13.28 8.53 2.60
N ILE A 128 -13.61 9.82 2.70
CA ILE A 128 -12.68 10.96 2.55
C ILE A 128 -12.15 11.03 1.12
N MET A 129 -11.45 10.03 0.59
CA MET A 129 -10.83 10.11 -0.75
C MET A 129 -11.33 9.07 -1.77
N GLY A 130 -12.20 8.15 -1.36
CA GLY A 130 -12.78 7.16 -2.29
C GLY A 130 -11.77 6.11 -2.76
N VAL A 131 -11.46 6.06 -4.05
CA VAL A 131 -10.59 5.04 -4.65
C VAL A 131 -9.61 5.60 -5.68
N ILE A 132 -8.50 4.88 -5.83
CA ILE A 132 -7.53 5.05 -6.92
C ILE A 132 -7.33 3.70 -7.60
N ASN A 133 -7.22 3.70 -8.93
CA ASN A 133 -6.64 2.61 -9.71
C ASN A 133 -5.64 3.20 -10.70
N THR A 134 -4.36 2.88 -10.54
CA THR A 134 -3.28 3.46 -11.36
C THR A 134 -3.26 2.89 -12.78
N ALA A 135 -3.98 1.79 -13.04
CA ALA A 135 -3.99 1.13 -14.35
C ALA A 135 -4.88 1.82 -15.39
N ASN A 136 -6.01 2.38 -14.97
CA ASN A 136 -6.95 3.13 -15.82
C ASN A 136 -7.02 4.63 -15.45
N GLY A 137 -6.14 5.06 -14.54
CA GLY A 137 -6.08 6.43 -14.03
C GLY A 137 -7.29 6.88 -13.19
N LEU A 138 -8.15 5.95 -12.74
CA LEU A 138 -9.26 6.28 -11.84
C LEU A 138 -8.71 6.94 -10.57
N ASN A 139 -9.18 8.15 -10.28
CA ASN A 139 -8.75 8.89 -9.10
C ASN A 139 -9.91 9.75 -8.57
N THR A 140 -10.66 9.19 -7.63
CA THR A 140 -11.80 9.89 -7.01
C THR A 140 -11.40 10.74 -5.81
N THR A 141 -10.10 10.91 -5.57
CA THR A 141 -9.59 11.72 -4.45
C THR A 141 -9.75 13.20 -4.76
N PHE A 142 -9.73 14.03 -3.71
CA PHE A 142 -9.81 15.48 -3.85
C PHE A 142 -8.48 16.20 -3.64
N GLU A 143 -7.36 15.46 -3.49
CA GLU A 143 -6.02 16.05 -3.51
C GLU A 143 -5.61 16.24 -4.96
N ARG A 144 -5.51 17.50 -5.39
CA ARG A 144 -5.24 17.81 -6.79
C ARG A 144 -3.87 17.34 -7.20
N ASP A 145 -3.81 16.76 -8.40
CA ASP A 145 -2.57 16.36 -9.06
C ASP A 145 -1.78 15.26 -8.32
N VAL A 146 -2.44 14.54 -7.40
CA VAL A 146 -1.86 13.40 -6.68
C VAL A 146 -2.25 12.10 -7.38
N MET A 147 -1.26 11.44 -8.00
CA MET A 147 -1.39 10.08 -8.53
C MET A 147 -0.11 9.32 -8.17
N PRO A 148 -0.19 8.18 -7.44
CA PRO A 148 0.99 7.40 -7.12
C PRO A 148 1.55 6.72 -8.37
N LYS A 149 2.83 6.35 -8.32
CA LYS A 149 3.45 5.60 -9.41
C LYS A 149 2.72 4.27 -9.58
N LYS A 150 2.47 3.85 -10.82
CA LYS A 150 1.91 2.52 -11.11
C LYS A 150 2.84 1.43 -10.55
N GLY A 151 2.26 0.46 -9.86
CA GLY A 151 2.95 -0.73 -9.37
C GLY A 151 1.98 -1.82 -8.93
N ASN A 152 2.39 -2.62 -7.97
CA ASN A 152 1.78 -3.90 -7.60
C ASN A 152 1.30 -3.97 -6.13
N ILE A 153 1.39 -2.87 -5.37
CA ILE A 153 0.91 -2.80 -3.99
C ILE A 153 -0.51 -2.24 -3.97
N SER A 154 -1.47 -2.99 -3.42
CA SER A 154 -2.83 -2.50 -3.18
C SER A 154 -3.05 -2.15 -1.72
N ILE A 155 -3.59 -0.97 -1.46
CA ILE A 155 -3.74 -0.41 -0.11
C ILE A 155 -5.22 -0.25 0.22
N ILE A 156 -5.60 -0.73 1.39
CA ILE A 156 -6.91 -0.53 2.01
C ILE A 156 -6.70 0.31 3.26
N SER A 157 -7.42 1.43 3.39
CA SER A 157 -7.41 2.20 4.62
C SER A 157 -8.82 2.47 5.14
N GLN A 158 -9.09 2.03 6.37
CA GLN A 158 -10.32 2.37 7.06
C GLN A 158 -10.39 3.88 7.42
N SER A 159 -9.27 4.47 7.80
CA SER A 159 -9.16 5.90 8.12
C SER A 159 -8.74 6.69 6.89
N GLY A 160 -9.50 7.72 6.55
CA GLY A 160 -9.09 8.60 5.46
C GLY A 160 -7.87 9.44 5.78
N GLY A 161 -7.64 9.80 7.05
CA GLY A 161 -6.44 10.55 7.45
C GLY A 161 -5.17 9.72 7.32
N VAL A 162 -5.19 8.47 7.82
CA VAL A 162 -4.06 7.55 7.64
C VAL A 162 -3.88 7.20 6.16
N GLY A 163 -4.97 7.00 5.43
CA GLY A 163 -4.92 6.77 3.99
C GLY A 163 -4.27 7.92 3.22
N ALA A 164 -4.56 9.17 3.60
CA ALA A 164 -3.96 10.35 2.99
C ALA A 164 -2.45 10.41 3.27
N CYS A 165 -2.01 10.14 4.51
CA CYS A 165 -0.59 10.05 4.84
C CYS A 165 0.12 8.95 4.03
N LEU A 166 -0.51 7.78 3.89
CA LEU A 166 0.01 6.68 3.07
C LEU A 166 0.12 7.10 1.60
N LEU A 167 -0.91 7.74 1.05
CA LEU A 167 -0.92 8.19 -0.34
C LEU A 167 0.20 9.22 -0.60
N ASP A 168 0.33 10.21 0.29
CA ASP A 168 1.37 11.23 0.22
C ASP A 168 2.78 10.62 0.23
N TRP A 169 3.07 9.71 1.17
CA TRP A 169 4.35 8.98 1.21
C TRP A 169 4.59 8.11 -0.03
N ALA A 170 3.55 7.43 -0.53
CA ALA A 170 3.66 6.65 -1.75
C ALA A 170 4.01 7.53 -2.97
N CYS A 171 3.44 8.73 -3.05
CA CYS A 171 3.80 9.71 -4.09
C CYS A 171 5.21 10.28 -3.88
N PHE A 172 5.58 10.65 -2.66
CA PHE A 172 6.89 11.25 -2.34
C PHE A 172 8.04 10.30 -2.65
N TYR A 173 7.97 9.05 -2.19
CA TYR A 173 8.99 8.05 -2.47
C TYR A 173 8.80 7.42 -3.86
N GLY A 174 7.66 7.59 -4.52
CA GLY A 174 7.39 6.91 -5.80
C GLY A 174 7.19 5.40 -5.64
N ILE A 175 6.55 5.00 -4.55
CA ILE A 175 6.14 3.61 -4.27
C ILE A 175 5.10 3.20 -5.31
N GLY A 176 5.28 2.00 -5.87
CA GLY A 176 4.42 1.44 -6.90
C GLY A 176 3.08 0.96 -6.35
N VAL A 177 2.03 1.77 -6.47
CA VAL A 177 0.67 1.43 -6.04
C VAL A 177 -0.13 0.90 -7.23
N SER A 178 -0.85 -0.20 -7.03
CA SER A 178 -1.84 -0.73 -7.97
C SER A 178 -3.18 -0.04 -7.73
N LYS A 179 -3.79 -0.28 -6.56
CA LYS A 179 -5.10 0.26 -6.21
C LYS A 179 -5.10 0.79 -4.78
N PHE A 180 -5.88 1.83 -4.52
CA PHE A 180 -6.06 2.41 -3.20
C PHE A 180 -7.54 2.49 -2.86
N ALA A 181 -7.95 1.99 -1.70
CA ALA A 181 -9.32 1.99 -1.25
C ALA A 181 -9.47 2.66 0.12
N PHE A 182 -10.11 3.82 0.15
CA PHE A 182 -10.48 4.49 1.38
C PHE A 182 -11.88 4.04 1.80
N MET A 183 -11.99 3.21 2.83
CA MET A 183 -13.25 2.51 3.13
C MET A 183 -14.25 3.35 3.92
N GLY A 184 -13.78 4.20 4.83
CA GLY A 184 -14.67 4.92 5.74
C GLY A 184 -15.51 3.99 6.63
N ALA A 185 -16.83 4.19 6.63
CA ALA A 185 -17.74 3.58 7.59
C ALA A 185 -18.14 2.11 7.30
N LYS A 186 -17.73 1.53 6.15
CA LYS A 186 -17.96 0.11 5.79
C LYS A 186 -19.41 -0.37 5.94
N ILE A 187 -20.40 0.40 5.46
CA ILE A 187 -21.81 0.00 5.63
C ILE A 187 -22.23 -1.15 4.72
N ASP A 188 -21.49 -1.37 3.63
CA ASP A 188 -21.70 -2.43 2.65
C ASP A 188 -20.37 -3.06 2.24
N ILE A 189 -19.60 -2.42 1.35
CA ILE A 189 -18.28 -2.91 0.95
C ILE A 189 -17.34 -2.81 2.15
N ASN A 190 -16.74 -3.94 2.51
CA ASN A 190 -15.85 -4.05 3.66
C ASN A 190 -14.50 -4.68 3.30
N ASP A 191 -13.65 -4.92 4.32
CA ASP A 191 -12.30 -5.46 4.16
C ASP A 191 -12.33 -6.83 3.45
N VAL A 192 -13.35 -7.65 3.70
CA VAL A 192 -13.50 -8.99 3.11
C VAL A 192 -13.79 -8.91 1.61
N ASP A 193 -14.71 -8.01 1.20
CA ASP A 193 -15.02 -7.80 -0.21
C ASP A 193 -13.76 -7.38 -0.99
N LEU A 194 -12.98 -6.44 -0.42
CA LEU A 194 -11.76 -5.94 -1.05
C LEU A 194 -10.65 -7.00 -1.08
N LEU A 195 -10.48 -7.79 -0.02
CA LEU A 195 -9.53 -8.92 -0.02
C LEU A 195 -9.88 -9.96 -1.10
N ARG A 196 -11.17 -10.26 -1.30
CA ARG A 196 -11.62 -11.19 -2.36
C ARG A 196 -11.31 -10.63 -3.75
N TYR A 197 -11.55 -9.34 -3.96
CA TYR A 197 -11.24 -8.68 -5.23
C TYR A 197 -9.72 -8.66 -5.49
N PHE A 198 -8.92 -8.17 -4.54
CA PHE A 198 -7.46 -8.10 -4.69
C PHE A 198 -6.77 -9.47 -4.76
N SER A 199 -7.38 -10.53 -4.22
CA SER A 199 -6.90 -11.91 -4.38
C SER A 199 -6.83 -12.34 -5.85
N GLU A 200 -7.79 -11.91 -6.66
CA GLU A 200 -7.91 -12.31 -8.07
C GLU A 200 -7.40 -11.26 -9.05
N ASP A 201 -7.11 -10.03 -8.58
CA ASP A 201 -6.56 -8.95 -9.40
C ASP A 201 -5.11 -9.21 -9.84
N PRO A 202 -4.81 -9.41 -11.14
CA PRO A 202 -3.45 -9.73 -11.59
C PRO A 202 -2.45 -8.59 -11.37
N GLU A 203 -2.90 -7.35 -11.20
CA GLU A 203 -2.01 -6.21 -10.94
C GLU A 203 -1.67 -6.03 -9.45
N THR A 204 -2.28 -6.81 -8.55
CA THR A 204 -1.96 -6.76 -7.12
C THR A 204 -1.07 -7.95 -6.76
N GLU A 205 0.09 -7.70 -6.17
CA GLU A 205 0.97 -8.73 -5.60
C GLU A 205 1.02 -8.65 -4.07
N VAL A 206 0.91 -7.45 -3.50
CA VAL A 206 0.93 -7.23 -2.04
C VAL A 206 -0.29 -6.43 -1.61
N ILE A 207 -0.91 -6.81 -0.49
CA ILE A 207 -2.05 -6.09 0.08
C ILE A 207 -1.66 -5.47 1.42
N GLY A 208 -1.69 -4.15 1.52
CA GLY A 208 -1.56 -3.41 2.79
C GLY A 208 -2.91 -2.97 3.32
N LEU A 209 -3.16 -3.19 4.62
CA LEU A 209 -4.43 -2.86 5.27
C LEU A 209 -4.20 -2.05 6.54
N TYR A 210 -4.68 -0.82 6.56
CA TYR A 210 -4.92 -0.09 7.80
C TYR A 210 -6.35 -0.30 8.28
N MET A 211 -6.50 -0.80 9.50
CA MET A 211 -7.81 -1.10 10.07
C MET A 211 -7.93 -0.68 11.53
N GLU A 212 -9.15 -0.31 11.93
CA GLU A 212 -9.48 0.05 13.32
C GLU A 212 -10.37 -1.01 13.97
N GLY A 213 -11.17 -1.71 13.18
CA GLY A 213 -12.05 -2.78 13.65
C GLY A 213 -12.64 -3.60 12.52
N ILE A 214 -13.18 -4.76 12.87
CA ILE A 214 -13.82 -5.71 11.94
C ILE A 214 -15.21 -6.03 12.49
N GLU A 215 -16.23 -6.00 11.64
CA GLU A 215 -17.58 -6.42 12.02
C GLU A 215 -17.68 -7.95 12.02
N ASN A 216 -17.31 -8.62 10.92
CA ASN A 216 -17.31 -10.08 10.80
C ASN A 216 -15.90 -10.67 10.86
N GLY A 217 -15.35 -10.80 12.07
CA GLY A 217 -13.98 -11.30 12.29
C GLY A 217 -13.75 -12.71 11.77
N ARG A 218 -14.74 -13.62 11.87
CA ARG A 218 -14.59 -15.00 11.39
C ARG A 218 -14.42 -15.05 9.88
N GLU A 219 -15.29 -14.37 9.14
CA GLU A 219 -15.24 -14.32 7.68
C GLU A 219 -13.96 -13.66 7.17
N PHE A 220 -13.48 -12.62 7.86
CA PHE A 220 -12.19 -12.00 7.57
C PHE A 220 -11.05 -13.01 7.66
N ILE A 221 -10.95 -13.75 8.77
CA ILE A 221 -9.87 -14.73 8.97
C ILE A 221 -9.95 -15.87 7.96
N GLU A 222 -11.14 -16.38 7.67
CA GLU A 222 -11.32 -17.43 6.65
C GLU A 222 -10.95 -16.96 5.25
N THR A 223 -11.25 -15.71 4.92
CA THR A 223 -10.90 -15.11 3.63
C THR A 223 -9.41 -14.84 3.56
N ALA A 224 -8.83 -14.16 4.56
CA ALA A 224 -7.41 -13.88 4.64
C ALA A 224 -6.56 -15.16 4.50
N ARG A 225 -6.93 -16.26 5.18
CA ARG A 225 -6.26 -17.57 5.05
C ARG A 225 -6.21 -18.14 3.63
N LYS A 226 -7.18 -17.78 2.78
CA LYS A 226 -7.19 -18.20 1.37
C LYS A 226 -6.30 -17.27 0.54
N VAL A 227 -6.39 -15.96 0.80
CA VAL A 227 -5.65 -14.93 0.06
C VAL A 227 -4.15 -15.02 0.32
N VAL A 228 -3.70 -15.21 1.57
CA VAL A 228 -2.26 -15.28 1.92
C VAL A 228 -1.51 -16.41 1.21
N LYS A 229 -2.21 -17.42 0.71
CA LYS A 229 -1.58 -18.50 -0.09
C LYS A 229 -1.18 -18.03 -1.49
N LYS A 230 -1.76 -16.93 -1.96
CA LYS A 230 -1.48 -16.31 -3.25
C LYS A 230 -0.68 -15.02 -3.09
N LYS A 231 -1.04 -14.18 -2.12
CA LYS A 231 -0.55 -12.80 -1.97
C LYS A 231 -0.41 -12.43 -0.51
N PRO A 232 0.74 -11.90 -0.06
CA PRO A 232 0.90 -11.47 1.31
C PRO A 232 -0.09 -10.35 1.69
N ILE A 233 -0.54 -10.39 2.94
CA ILE A 233 -1.38 -9.37 3.55
C ILE A 233 -0.63 -8.78 4.73
N LEU A 234 -0.42 -7.47 4.70
CA LEU A 234 0.14 -6.67 5.78
C LEU A 234 -0.98 -5.91 6.50
N VAL A 235 -0.98 -5.90 7.83
CA VAL A 235 -1.99 -5.20 8.63
C VAL A 235 -1.35 -4.27 9.65
N LEU A 236 -1.70 -2.99 9.55
CA LEU A 236 -1.50 -1.99 10.60
C LEU A 236 -2.82 -1.78 11.37
N LYS A 237 -2.85 -2.22 12.63
CA LYS A 237 -4.03 -2.11 13.49
C LYS A 237 -3.99 -0.81 14.30
N GLY A 238 -4.93 0.10 14.05
CA GLY A 238 -5.16 1.28 14.89
C GLY A 238 -5.95 0.93 16.16
N GLY A 239 -5.79 1.71 17.24
CA GLY A 239 -6.60 1.54 18.45
C GLY A 239 -6.20 0.36 19.34
N ILE A 240 -4.91 0.06 19.43
CA ILE A 240 -4.36 -1.08 20.21
C ILE A 240 -4.38 -0.83 21.72
N THR A 241 -4.29 0.43 22.15
CA THR A 241 -4.36 0.81 23.59
C THR A 241 -5.80 1.05 24.02
N LYS A 242 -6.08 0.93 25.32
CA LYS A 242 -7.44 1.17 25.86
C LYS A 242 -7.92 2.60 25.57
N GLU A 243 -7.00 3.56 25.65
CA GLU A 243 -7.23 4.98 25.42
C GLU A 243 -7.59 5.25 23.95
N ALA A 244 -6.80 4.69 23.02
CA ALA A 244 -7.05 4.83 21.59
C ALA A 244 -8.30 4.06 21.15
N ALA A 245 -8.53 2.87 21.71
CA ALA A 245 -9.71 2.05 21.46
C ALA A 245 -11.01 2.79 21.84
N ARG A 246 -11.05 3.50 22.98
CA ARG A 246 -12.20 4.31 23.38
C ARG A 246 -12.55 5.38 22.33
N ARG A 247 -11.53 5.99 21.72
CA ARG A 247 -11.71 6.98 20.64
C ARG A 247 -12.09 6.33 19.31
N ALA A 248 -11.55 5.14 19.01
CA ALA A 248 -11.94 4.37 17.83
C ALA A 248 -13.43 3.95 17.88
N VAL A 249 -13.95 3.59 19.06
CA VAL A 249 -15.37 3.26 19.26
C VAL A 249 -16.28 4.47 18.97
N SER A 250 -15.90 5.67 19.42
CA SER A 250 -16.68 6.89 19.12
C SER A 250 -16.58 7.33 17.65
N HIS A 251 -15.49 6.99 16.96
CA HIS A 251 -15.27 7.29 15.54
C HIS A 251 -15.91 6.27 14.57
N THR A 252 -15.93 4.97 14.91
CA THR A 252 -16.33 3.90 13.96
C THR A 252 -17.59 3.14 14.35
N ALA A 253 -18.14 3.35 15.56
CA ALA A 253 -19.28 2.60 16.09
C ALA A 253 -19.09 1.06 16.08
N SER A 254 -17.83 0.58 16.01
CA SER A 254 -17.48 -0.83 16.15
C SER A 254 -16.95 -1.10 17.57
N MET A 255 -17.25 -2.27 18.13
CA MET A 255 -16.77 -2.67 19.45
C MET A 255 -15.26 -2.90 19.37
N ALA A 256 -14.48 -2.24 20.24
CA ALA A 256 -13.04 -2.47 20.30
C ALA A 256 -12.79 -3.92 20.74
N GLY A 257 -12.36 -4.77 19.80
CA GLY A 257 -11.90 -6.12 20.11
C GLY A 257 -10.59 -6.09 20.89
N SER A 258 -10.36 -7.10 21.73
CA SER A 258 -9.08 -7.27 22.44
C SER A 258 -7.94 -7.38 21.42
N ASP A 259 -6.90 -6.56 21.58
CA ASP A 259 -5.75 -6.57 20.68
C ASP A 259 -5.05 -7.95 20.64
N VAL A 260 -4.99 -8.63 21.78
CA VAL A 260 -4.46 -10.00 21.89
C VAL A 260 -5.23 -10.98 21.01
N VAL A 261 -6.55 -10.78 20.86
CA VAL A 261 -7.39 -11.63 20.00
C VAL A 261 -7.11 -11.34 18.52
N PHE A 262 -6.92 -10.07 18.16
CA PHE A 262 -6.51 -9.71 16.79
C PHE A 262 -5.14 -10.32 16.45
N ASP A 263 -4.18 -10.22 17.36
CA ASP A 263 -2.83 -10.77 17.18
C ASP A 263 -2.85 -12.27 16.88
N ALA A 264 -3.51 -13.04 17.77
CA ALA A 264 -3.64 -14.47 17.61
C ALA A 264 -4.41 -14.84 16.32
N ALA A 265 -5.41 -14.05 15.95
CA ALA A 265 -6.20 -14.26 14.75
C ALA A 265 -5.36 -14.01 13.48
N PHE A 266 -4.63 -12.90 13.40
CA PHE A 266 -3.74 -12.58 12.27
C PHE A 266 -2.66 -13.63 12.10
N ARG A 267 -2.00 -14.05 13.19
CA ARG A 267 -1.01 -15.12 13.16
C ARG A 267 -1.60 -16.44 12.64
N LYS A 268 -2.78 -16.83 13.12
CA LYS A 268 -3.49 -18.02 12.63
C LYS A 268 -3.93 -17.89 11.16
N ALA A 269 -4.12 -16.66 10.69
CA ALA A 269 -4.49 -16.38 9.32
C ALA A 269 -3.31 -16.35 8.34
N GLY A 270 -2.06 -16.25 8.83
CA GLY A 270 -0.89 -15.98 8.01
C GLY A 270 -0.78 -14.52 7.57
N VAL A 271 -1.48 -13.62 8.25
CA VAL A 271 -1.42 -12.17 8.01
C VAL A 271 -0.21 -11.62 8.77
N ILE A 272 0.60 -10.80 8.08
CA ILE A 272 1.76 -10.14 8.67
C ILE A 272 1.27 -8.87 9.37
N ARG A 273 1.42 -8.82 10.68
CA ARG A 273 1.08 -7.63 11.47
C ARG A 273 2.30 -6.72 11.53
N VAL A 274 2.08 -5.43 11.31
CA VAL A 274 3.11 -4.37 11.43
C VAL A 274 2.71 -3.37 12.51
N GLY A 275 3.70 -2.71 13.12
CA GLY A 275 3.58 -1.82 14.26
C GLY A 275 3.26 -0.37 13.89
N ASP A 276 3.74 0.11 12.75
CA ASP A 276 3.55 1.49 12.30
C ASP A 276 3.47 1.63 10.76
N ILE A 277 3.39 2.88 10.29
CA ILE A 277 3.22 3.23 8.88
C ILE A 277 4.52 2.96 8.09
N GLU A 278 5.67 3.18 8.73
CA GLU A 278 6.98 2.98 8.09
C GLU A 278 7.22 1.48 7.88
N GLU A 279 6.96 0.65 8.89
CA GLU A 279 7.03 -0.80 8.78
C GLU A 279 6.05 -1.35 7.74
N LEU A 280 4.83 -0.80 7.65
CA LEU A 280 3.86 -1.17 6.62
C LEU A 280 4.43 -0.97 5.20
N PHE A 281 5.05 0.16 4.93
CA PHE A 281 5.65 0.42 3.62
C PHE A 281 6.93 -0.37 3.39
N ASN A 282 7.82 -0.42 4.38
CA ASN A 282 9.09 -1.14 4.25
C ASN A 282 8.86 -2.62 3.92
N ALA A 283 7.92 -3.26 4.63
CA ALA A 283 7.52 -4.63 4.35
C ALA A 283 6.80 -4.76 3.01
N ALA A 284 5.90 -3.83 2.66
CA ALA A 284 5.18 -3.89 1.39
C ALA A 284 6.12 -3.77 0.19
N ILE A 285 7.10 -2.87 0.25
CA ILE A 285 8.11 -2.68 -0.79
C ILE A 285 8.99 -3.92 -0.91
N ALA A 286 9.46 -4.50 0.19
CA ALA A 286 10.24 -5.75 0.16
C ALA A 286 9.46 -6.86 -0.55
N LEU A 287 8.23 -7.13 -0.08
CA LEU A 287 7.39 -8.21 -0.60
C LEU A 287 6.96 -7.99 -2.06
N ALA A 288 6.88 -6.73 -2.50
CA ALA A 288 6.51 -6.38 -3.86
C ALA A 288 7.68 -6.44 -4.85
N LYS A 289 8.92 -6.37 -4.36
CA LYS A 289 10.11 -6.26 -5.20
C LYS A 289 10.99 -7.52 -5.16
N GLN A 290 10.87 -8.35 -4.12
CA GLN A 290 11.77 -9.46 -3.86
C GLN A 290 11.07 -10.82 -3.84
N PRO A 291 11.75 -11.91 -4.25
CA PRO A 291 11.24 -13.26 -4.07
C PRO A 291 11.11 -13.61 -2.58
N PRO A 292 10.26 -14.59 -2.22
CA PRO A 292 10.18 -15.06 -0.86
C PRO A 292 11.50 -15.72 -0.44
N LEU A 293 11.93 -15.42 0.79
CA LEU A 293 13.06 -16.09 1.42
C LEU A 293 12.76 -17.59 1.60
N ARG A 294 13.67 -18.48 1.17
CA ARG A 294 13.47 -19.94 1.19
C ARG A 294 14.10 -20.67 2.39
N GLY A 295 14.78 -19.92 3.26
CA GLY A 295 15.39 -20.40 4.49
C GLY A 295 15.65 -19.23 5.44
N ASP A 296 16.50 -19.41 6.45
CA ASP A 296 16.70 -18.40 7.50
C ASP A 296 18.11 -17.79 7.47
N ASN A 297 18.98 -18.18 6.53
CA ASN A 297 20.39 -17.82 6.55
C ASN A 297 20.66 -16.55 5.72
N ILE A 298 20.90 -15.43 6.41
CA ILE A 298 21.16 -14.12 5.80
C ILE A 298 22.65 -13.84 5.78
N ALA A 299 23.18 -13.48 4.62
CA ALA A 299 24.52 -12.89 4.51
C ALA A 299 24.43 -11.36 4.55
N ILE A 300 25.36 -10.72 5.23
CA ILE A 300 25.51 -9.26 5.22
C ILE A 300 26.81 -8.93 4.50
N VAL A 301 26.74 -8.07 3.50
CA VAL A 301 27.89 -7.56 2.73
C VAL A 301 27.96 -6.06 2.96
N SER A 302 29.08 -5.56 3.51
CA SER A 302 29.16 -4.15 3.91
C SER A 302 30.52 -3.52 3.63
N ASN A 303 30.57 -2.24 3.27
CA ASN A 303 31.82 -1.45 3.30
C ASN A 303 32.00 -0.65 4.61
N VAL A 304 31.10 -0.83 5.58
CA VAL A 304 31.10 -0.13 6.86
C VAL A 304 30.69 -1.05 8.01
N GLY A 305 31.59 -1.26 8.98
CA GLY A 305 31.39 -2.27 10.04
C GLY A 305 30.28 -1.97 11.04
N GLY A 306 30.19 -0.73 11.55
CA GLY A 306 29.23 -0.37 12.61
C GLY A 306 27.76 -0.66 12.24
N PRO A 307 27.24 -0.10 11.14
CA PRO A 307 25.91 -0.43 10.63
C PRO A 307 25.71 -1.92 10.33
N ALA A 308 26.75 -2.65 9.91
CA ALA A 308 26.66 -4.08 9.65
C ALA A 308 26.46 -4.92 10.92
N ILE A 309 27.03 -4.48 12.05
CA ILE A 309 26.77 -5.09 13.35
C ILE A 309 25.31 -4.85 13.78
N LEU A 310 24.76 -3.65 13.55
CA LEU A 310 23.35 -3.36 13.85
C LEU A 310 22.40 -4.22 13.00
N ALA A 311 22.70 -4.39 11.71
CA ALA A 311 21.95 -5.31 10.86
C ALA A 311 22.04 -6.76 11.36
N ALA A 312 23.23 -7.21 11.78
CA ALA A 312 23.41 -8.56 12.32
C ALA A 312 22.56 -8.78 13.59
N ASP A 313 22.53 -7.81 14.49
CA ASP A 313 21.65 -7.83 15.67
C ASP A 313 20.17 -7.88 15.27
N ALA A 314 19.76 -7.10 14.26
CA ALA A 314 18.39 -7.08 13.77
C ALA A 314 17.97 -8.43 13.14
N VAL A 315 18.83 -9.03 12.31
CA VAL A 315 18.61 -10.36 11.72
C VAL A 315 18.35 -11.40 12.81
N VAL A 316 19.24 -11.49 13.81
CA VAL A 316 19.10 -12.48 14.89
C VAL A 316 17.89 -12.18 15.79
N ARG A 317 17.63 -10.92 16.10
CA ARG A 317 16.48 -10.50 16.93
C ARG A 317 15.14 -10.86 16.29
N ASN A 318 15.07 -10.85 14.97
CA ASN A 318 13.88 -11.25 14.20
C ASN A 318 13.81 -12.77 13.94
N GLY A 319 14.69 -13.57 14.55
CA GLY A 319 14.65 -15.03 14.49
C GLY A 319 15.30 -15.64 13.24
N LEU A 320 15.95 -14.82 12.41
CA LEU A 320 16.78 -15.27 11.30
C LEU A 320 18.19 -15.60 11.80
N LYS A 321 19.05 -16.13 10.92
CA LYS A 321 20.41 -16.57 11.24
C LYS A 321 21.41 -15.88 10.33
N LEU A 322 22.60 -15.61 10.84
CA LEU A 322 23.73 -15.24 9.99
C LEU A 322 24.20 -16.48 9.23
N ALA A 323 24.26 -16.37 7.91
CA ALA A 323 24.76 -17.41 7.03
C ALA A 323 26.23 -17.73 7.33
N MET A 324 26.58 -19.02 7.28
CA MET A 324 27.96 -19.50 7.31
C MET A 324 28.37 -19.88 5.89
N LEU A 325 29.23 -19.07 5.29
CA LEU A 325 29.70 -19.29 3.92
C LEU A 325 30.54 -20.57 3.82
N SER A 326 30.47 -21.23 2.69
CA SER A 326 31.28 -22.40 2.39
C SER A 326 32.77 -22.03 2.32
N GLU A 327 33.62 -22.97 2.73
CA GLU A 327 35.08 -22.83 2.62
C GLU A 327 35.56 -22.51 1.19
N LYS A 328 34.80 -22.95 0.18
CA LYS A 328 35.07 -22.63 -1.23
C LYS A 328 34.93 -21.12 -1.48
N VAL A 329 33.76 -20.56 -1.15
CA VAL A 329 33.46 -19.12 -1.37
C VAL A 329 34.38 -18.25 -0.53
N LYS A 330 34.61 -18.64 0.74
CA LYS A 330 35.55 -17.97 1.63
C LYS A 330 36.94 -17.84 1.01
N LYS A 331 37.54 -18.97 0.59
CA LYS A 331 38.88 -18.96 -0.01
C LYS A 331 38.94 -18.17 -1.32
N GLU A 332 37.89 -18.23 -2.14
CA GLU A 332 37.85 -17.50 -3.41
C GLU A 332 37.86 -15.98 -3.20
N ILE A 333 37.07 -15.48 -2.23
CA ILE A 333 37.07 -14.06 -1.87
C ILE A 333 38.42 -13.64 -1.26
N GLU A 334 38.94 -14.40 -0.29
CA GLU A 334 40.21 -14.09 0.40
C GLU A 334 41.42 -14.08 -0.56
N GLN A 335 41.45 -14.99 -1.54
CA GLN A 335 42.50 -15.03 -2.56
C GLN A 335 42.45 -13.81 -3.48
N ARG A 336 41.25 -13.36 -3.84
CA ARG A 336 41.07 -12.21 -4.74
C ARG A 336 41.27 -10.87 -4.05
N TYR A 337 40.94 -10.80 -2.76
CA TYR A 337 41.06 -9.60 -1.94
C TYR A 337 41.82 -9.88 -0.63
N PRO A 338 43.16 -9.97 -0.69
CA PRO A 338 43.99 -10.20 0.51
C PRO A 338 43.87 -9.02 1.48
N GLY A 339 43.02 -9.16 2.49
CA GLY A 339 42.65 -8.10 3.43
C GLY A 339 41.17 -8.13 3.83
N VAL A 340 40.33 -8.76 3.01
CA VAL A 340 38.94 -9.06 3.38
C VAL A 340 38.91 -10.37 4.15
N GLU A 341 38.51 -10.33 5.41
CA GLU A 341 38.23 -11.53 6.19
C GLU A 341 36.78 -11.94 5.98
N VAL A 342 36.55 -13.16 5.48
CA VAL A 342 35.21 -13.64 5.15
C VAL A 342 34.59 -14.28 6.39
N ILE A 343 34.08 -13.43 7.26
CA ILE A 343 33.16 -13.73 8.35
C ILE A 343 31.89 -12.93 8.07
N ASN A 344 30.73 -13.37 8.55
CA ASN A 344 29.46 -12.65 8.37
C ASN A 344 29.18 -11.78 9.61
N PRO A 345 29.05 -10.44 9.49
CA PRO A 345 29.04 -9.60 8.28
C PRO A 345 30.37 -9.53 7.53
N ILE A 346 30.31 -9.63 6.20
CA ILE A 346 31.48 -9.56 5.31
C ILE A 346 31.88 -8.10 5.11
N ASP A 347 33.04 -7.73 5.63
CA ASP A 347 33.60 -6.38 5.51
C ASP A 347 34.40 -6.24 4.20
N LEU A 348 33.84 -5.51 3.25
CA LEU A 348 34.45 -5.18 1.97
C LEU A 348 35.55 -4.13 2.08
N ILE A 349 35.80 -3.55 3.27
CA ILE A 349 36.70 -2.42 3.52
C ILE A 349 36.14 -1.11 2.92
N ALA A 350 36.49 0.00 3.55
CA ALA A 350 36.00 1.33 3.23
C ALA A 350 36.40 1.88 1.85
N ASP A 351 37.19 1.20 1.02
CA ASP A 351 37.51 1.62 -0.35
C ASP A 351 36.76 0.81 -1.42
N ALA A 352 35.77 0.00 -1.02
CA ALA A 352 35.04 -0.89 -1.92
C ALA A 352 34.22 -0.11 -2.97
N ARG A 353 34.45 -0.46 -4.24
CA ARG A 353 33.76 0.09 -5.43
C ARG A 353 32.95 -0.98 -6.15
N THR A 354 32.32 -0.59 -7.27
CA THR A 354 31.56 -1.47 -8.19
C THR A 354 32.13 -2.88 -8.34
N GLU A 355 33.42 -3.04 -8.67
CA GLU A 355 34.00 -4.38 -8.94
C GLU A 355 34.00 -5.29 -7.71
N ARG A 356 34.37 -4.75 -6.54
CA ARG A 356 34.43 -5.53 -5.29
C ARG A 356 33.03 -5.92 -4.83
N TYR A 357 32.07 -4.99 -4.88
CA TYR A 357 30.67 -5.28 -4.57
C TYR A 357 30.10 -6.34 -5.50
N SER A 358 30.19 -6.17 -6.82
CA SER A 358 29.65 -7.13 -7.78
C SER A 358 30.28 -8.51 -7.63
N THR A 359 31.60 -8.60 -7.49
CA THR A 359 32.30 -9.88 -7.36
C THR A 359 31.95 -10.61 -6.06
N VAL A 360 32.04 -9.92 -4.91
CA VAL A 360 31.76 -10.56 -3.62
C VAL A 360 30.28 -10.91 -3.51
N LEU A 361 29.38 -10.02 -3.91
CA LEU A 361 27.94 -10.29 -3.89
C LEU A 361 27.57 -11.48 -4.78
N ASP A 362 28.17 -11.63 -5.96
CA ASP A 362 27.92 -12.76 -6.86
C ASP A 362 28.36 -14.09 -6.24
N LEU A 363 29.53 -14.11 -5.58
CA LEU A 363 30.05 -15.29 -4.87
C LEU A 363 29.19 -15.66 -3.66
N VAL A 364 28.77 -14.66 -2.87
CA VAL A 364 27.90 -14.83 -1.71
C VAL A 364 26.53 -15.36 -2.13
N LEU A 365 25.92 -14.77 -3.16
CA LEU A 365 24.63 -15.22 -3.70
C LEU A 365 24.73 -16.61 -4.34
N SER A 366 25.89 -17.01 -4.86
CA SER A 366 26.11 -18.36 -5.39
C SER A 366 26.25 -19.44 -4.30
N ASP A 367 26.45 -19.06 -3.04
CA ASP A 367 26.65 -20.02 -1.96
C ASP A 367 25.33 -20.70 -1.55
N PRO A 368 25.23 -22.03 -1.54
CA PRO A 368 24.00 -22.73 -1.14
C PRO A 368 23.61 -22.52 0.34
N ASN A 369 24.52 -22.04 1.19
CA ASN A 369 24.23 -21.75 2.60
C ASN A 369 23.65 -20.35 2.82
N VAL A 370 23.45 -19.56 1.76
CA VAL A 370 22.90 -18.21 1.81
C VAL A 370 21.51 -18.22 1.21
N ASP A 371 20.50 -17.84 2.00
CA ASP A 371 19.11 -17.76 1.56
C ASP A 371 18.74 -16.35 1.08
N GLY A 372 19.37 -15.31 1.61
CA GLY A 372 19.18 -13.91 1.23
C GLY A 372 20.35 -13.02 1.64
N VAL A 373 20.43 -11.81 1.08
CA VAL A 373 21.55 -10.88 1.32
C VAL A 373 21.07 -9.48 1.70
N MET A 374 21.67 -8.91 2.74
CA MET A 374 21.62 -7.48 3.04
C MET A 374 22.92 -6.84 2.58
N VAL A 375 22.83 -5.86 1.69
CA VAL A 375 23.98 -5.05 1.28
C VAL A 375 23.93 -3.74 2.05
N ILE A 376 25.02 -3.36 2.71
CA ILE A 376 25.10 -2.15 3.51
C ILE A 376 26.20 -1.28 2.93
N ASN A 377 25.86 -0.04 2.59
CA ASN A 377 26.80 0.88 2.00
C ASN A 377 26.74 2.26 2.65
N MET A 378 27.89 2.93 2.67
CA MET A 378 28.04 4.35 2.98
C MET A 378 28.88 5.00 1.86
N LEU A 379 28.57 6.24 1.49
CA LEU A 379 29.14 6.86 0.28
C LEU A 379 30.39 7.66 0.61
N LYS A 380 30.23 8.79 1.30
CA LYS A 380 31.30 9.80 1.46
C LYS A 380 32.50 9.27 2.23
N SER A 381 32.26 8.58 3.33
CA SER A 381 33.30 8.06 4.22
C SER A 381 33.97 6.77 3.70
N CYS A 382 33.33 6.10 2.75
CA CYS A 382 33.75 4.78 2.27
C CYS A 382 33.91 4.74 0.75
N PHE A 383 34.20 5.89 0.13
CA PHE A 383 34.52 5.98 -1.29
C PHE A 383 33.54 5.12 -2.10
N PHE A 384 32.23 5.25 -1.90
CA PHE A 384 31.23 4.55 -2.71
C PHE A 384 30.42 5.63 -3.41
N GLU A 385 30.33 5.57 -4.73
CA GLU A 385 29.55 6.54 -5.50
C GLU A 385 28.13 6.01 -5.70
N PRO A 386 27.11 6.89 -5.82
CA PRO A 386 25.73 6.44 -6.03
C PRO A 386 25.59 5.45 -7.21
N LYS A 387 26.37 5.66 -8.28
CA LYS A 387 26.38 4.79 -9.46
C LYS A 387 26.88 3.38 -9.19
N ASP A 388 27.72 3.18 -8.17
CA ASP A 388 28.22 1.86 -7.79
C ASP A 388 27.09 0.95 -7.28
N ALA A 389 26.01 1.54 -6.73
CA ALA A 389 24.84 0.79 -6.26
C ALA A 389 24.12 0.03 -7.38
N VAL A 390 24.21 0.49 -8.64
CA VAL A 390 23.61 -0.20 -9.79
C VAL A 390 24.16 -1.61 -9.95
N ALA A 391 25.43 -1.82 -9.59
CA ALA A 391 26.07 -3.14 -9.64
C ALA A 391 25.40 -4.16 -8.70
N ILE A 392 24.79 -3.71 -7.61
CA ILE A 392 24.03 -4.56 -6.68
C ILE A 392 22.80 -5.13 -7.40
N ALA A 393 22.03 -4.27 -8.06
CA ALA A 393 20.86 -4.68 -8.83
C ALA A 393 21.22 -5.56 -10.03
N GLU A 394 22.30 -5.26 -10.74
CA GLU A 394 22.79 -6.08 -11.86
C GLU A 394 23.25 -7.46 -11.42
N THR A 395 23.91 -7.56 -10.27
CA THR A 395 24.36 -8.83 -9.70
C THR A 395 23.19 -9.65 -9.18
N ALA A 396 22.26 -9.03 -8.45
CA ALA A 396 21.07 -9.71 -7.93
C ALA A 396 20.20 -10.34 -9.04
N LYS A 397 20.13 -9.72 -10.23
CA LYS A 397 19.41 -10.28 -11.39
C LYS A 397 19.92 -11.65 -11.83
N LYS A 398 21.18 -12.00 -11.55
CA LYS A 398 21.76 -13.32 -11.84
C LYS A 398 21.26 -14.40 -10.88
N HIS A 399 20.69 -14.00 -9.74
CA HIS A 399 20.25 -14.87 -8.64
C HIS A 399 18.78 -14.59 -8.27
N PRO A 400 17.83 -14.76 -9.21
CA PRO A 400 16.44 -14.31 -9.04
C PRO A 400 15.66 -15.05 -7.95
N ASP A 401 16.19 -16.16 -7.42
CA ASP A 401 15.57 -16.95 -6.36
C ASP A 401 15.93 -16.49 -4.94
N LYS A 402 16.90 -15.58 -4.77
CA LYS A 402 17.37 -15.12 -3.47
C LYS A 402 17.07 -13.63 -3.27
N PRO A 403 16.38 -13.24 -2.19
CA PRO A 403 16.12 -11.83 -1.93
C PRO A 403 17.40 -11.07 -1.61
N VAL A 404 17.49 -9.85 -2.15
CA VAL A 404 18.57 -8.88 -1.92
C VAL A 404 17.95 -7.54 -1.55
N MET A 405 18.40 -6.95 -0.46
CA MET A 405 18.03 -5.60 -0.05
C MET A 405 19.27 -4.75 0.13
N ASP A 406 19.14 -3.44 -0.12
CA ASP A 406 20.20 -2.48 0.07
C ASP A 406 19.88 -1.53 1.23
N VAL A 407 20.89 -1.23 2.04
CA VAL A 407 20.83 -0.30 3.16
C VAL A 407 21.93 0.74 2.94
N ALA A 408 21.53 1.89 2.41
CA ALA A 408 22.39 3.05 2.28
C ALA A 408 22.33 3.85 3.59
N ALA A 409 23.23 3.53 4.52
CA ALA A 409 23.16 4.02 5.90
C ALA A 409 23.40 5.53 5.97
N GLY A 410 22.36 6.31 6.27
CA GLY A 410 22.43 7.77 6.39
C GLY A 410 21.26 8.48 5.71
N GLY A 411 21.22 9.81 5.82
CA GLY A 411 20.14 10.62 5.23
C GLY A 411 20.38 10.96 3.75
N GLU A 412 21.43 11.72 3.46
CA GLU A 412 21.77 12.14 2.09
C GLU A 412 22.21 10.94 1.23
N ASP A 413 23.03 10.07 1.81
CA ASP A 413 23.53 8.83 1.21
C ASP A 413 22.37 7.93 0.74
N PHE A 414 21.35 7.74 1.59
CA PHE A 414 20.12 7.02 1.24
C PHE A 414 19.44 7.61 0.01
N MET A 415 19.18 8.92 0.00
CA MET A 415 18.46 9.54 -1.12
C MET A 415 19.21 9.41 -2.45
N LEU A 416 20.54 9.52 -2.42
CA LEU A 416 21.37 9.37 -3.61
C LEU A 416 21.32 7.93 -4.17
N VAL A 417 21.40 6.92 -3.30
CA VAL A 417 21.30 5.51 -3.71
C VAL A 417 19.87 5.14 -4.10
N TYR A 418 18.88 5.65 -3.38
CA TYR A 418 17.47 5.49 -3.68
C TYR A 418 17.14 5.96 -5.09
N GLU A 419 17.63 7.13 -5.51
CA GLU A 419 17.39 7.62 -6.88
C GLU A 419 18.01 6.72 -7.96
N MET A 420 19.14 6.07 -7.67
CA MET A 420 19.76 5.11 -8.58
C MET A 420 19.00 3.78 -8.65
N LEU A 421 18.43 3.32 -7.53
CA LEU A 421 17.82 2.00 -7.40
C LEU A 421 16.29 1.98 -7.44
N ARG A 422 15.60 3.12 -7.33
CA ARG A 422 14.11 3.22 -7.25
C ARG A 422 13.36 2.53 -8.40
N ASN A 423 13.99 2.45 -9.57
CA ASN A 423 13.43 1.79 -10.76
C ASN A 423 13.91 0.35 -10.95
N THR A 424 14.68 -0.18 -10.00
CA THR A 424 15.11 -1.57 -9.94
C THR A 424 14.25 -2.36 -8.97
N ASN A 425 14.44 -3.69 -8.98
CA ASN A 425 13.82 -4.58 -8.01
C ASN A 425 14.52 -4.55 -6.65
N ILE A 426 15.58 -3.78 -6.43
CA ILE A 426 16.21 -3.72 -5.10
C ILE A 426 15.41 -2.74 -4.21
N PRO A 427 14.86 -3.19 -3.07
CA PRO A 427 14.37 -2.29 -2.05
C PRO A 427 15.57 -1.64 -1.34
N VAL A 428 15.44 -0.34 -1.06
CA VAL A 428 16.50 0.45 -0.40
C VAL A 428 15.95 1.02 0.90
N TYR A 429 16.74 0.90 1.95
CA TYR A 429 16.43 1.40 3.29
C TYR A 429 17.54 2.33 3.80
N ASN A 430 17.19 3.22 4.72
CA ASN A 430 18.12 4.19 5.32
C ASN A 430 18.70 3.72 6.67
N LEU A 431 18.05 2.74 7.31
CA LEU A 431 18.44 2.18 8.60
C LEU A 431 18.70 0.67 8.48
N PRO A 432 19.72 0.13 9.17
CA PRO A 432 20.04 -1.30 9.16
C PRO A 432 19.03 -2.23 9.85
N GLU A 433 18.30 -1.74 10.85
CA GLU A 433 17.29 -2.50 11.62
C GLU A 433 16.00 -2.76 10.86
#